data_AF-M5C194-F1
#
_entry.id   AF-M5C194-F1
#
_cell.length_a   1.000
_cell.length_b   1.000
_cell.length_c   1.000
_cell.angle_alpha   90.00
_cell.angle_beta   90.00
_cell.angle_gamma   90.00
#
_symmetry.space_group_name_H-M   'P 1'
#
loop_
_entity.id
_entity.type
_entity.pdbx_description
1 polymer ?
#
loop_
_entity_poly.entity_id
_entity_poly.type
_entity_poly.pdbx_seq_one_letter_code
_entity_poly.pdbx_strand_id
1 'polypeptide(L)'
;MKAFAATATILCLCSEHVLALPSWLPWPKDLTSKAYQESITIDGLLTHSKKWQEFADRANGTRSFGTKGYQLSADYVYNLAKRSGYKVTRQGVKYPQSTIYSQGLTVEGKEFGKGEVIAFSYSPATPKEGITANLVLIPDNPDNVTGAGCDISDYDGLDVKGKVSFVIFESS
;
A
#
# COMPACT_ATOMS: atom_id res chain seq x y z
N MET A 1 -73.76 -28.73 -6.47
CA MET A 1 -74.14 -27.68 -5.50
C MET A 1 -73.06 -27.68 -4.42
N LYS A 2 -72.16 -26.70 -4.29
CA LYS A 2 -72.28 -25.25 -4.31
C LYS A 2 -71.13 -24.61 -5.11
N ALA A 3 -71.44 -23.52 -5.81
CA ALA A 3 -70.49 -22.66 -6.49
C ALA A 3 -70.06 -21.52 -5.55
N PHE A 4 -68.81 -21.09 -5.64
CA PHE A 4 -68.43 -19.68 -5.42
C PHE A 4 -67.27 -19.37 -6.36
N ALA A 5 -67.53 -18.47 -7.30
CA ALA A 5 -66.56 -17.86 -8.18
C ALA A 5 -66.21 -16.48 -7.61
N ALA A 6 -64.93 -16.11 -7.65
CA ALA A 6 -64.51 -14.71 -7.70
C ALA A 6 -63.24 -14.63 -8.54
N THR A 7 -63.36 -13.91 -9.64
CA THR A 7 -62.42 -13.72 -10.74
C THR A 7 -61.36 -12.67 -10.44
N ALA A 8 -60.13 -12.98 -10.87
CA ALA A 8 -59.13 -12.18 -11.60
C ALA A 8 -58.79 -10.74 -11.17
N THR A 9 -57.49 -10.37 -11.23
CA THR A 9 -56.95 -9.37 -12.18
C THR A 9 -55.40 -9.45 -12.22
N ILE A 10 -54.87 -9.20 -13.42
CA ILE A 10 -53.52 -9.34 -13.99
C ILE A 10 -52.68 -8.05 -13.81
N LEU A 11 -51.36 -8.11 -14.13
CA LEU A 11 -50.32 -7.08 -14.45
C LEU A 11 -49.21 -6.99 -13.37
N CYS A 12 -47.91 -6.79 -13.64
CA CYS A 12 -47.15 -6.43 -14.84
C CYS A 12 -45.64 -6.75 -14.64
N LEU A 13 -44.89 -6.64 -15.74
CA LEU A 13 -43.49 -6.93 -16.04
C LEU A 13 -42.38 -6.31 -15.14
N CYS A 14 -41.21 -6.97 -15.21
CA CYS A 14 -39.84 -6.45 -15.17
C CYS A 14 -39.40 -5.59 -13.97
N SER A 15 -38.44 -6.10 -13.18
CA SER A 15 -37.27 -5.34 -12.73
C SER A 15 -36.33 -6.21 -11.89
N GLU A 16 -35.04 -6.02 -12.11
CA GLU A 16 -33.93 -6.52 -11.31
C GLU A 16 -34.14 -6.14 -9.83
N HIS A 17 -34.66 -7.07 -9.04
CA HIS A 17 -34.67 -6.92 -7.59
C HIS A 17 -33.24 -7.15 -7.10
N VAL A 18 -32.47 -6.06 -7.02
CA VAL A 18 -31.50 -5.95 -5.95
C VAL A 18 -32.27 -6.26 -4.68
N LEU A 19 -32.02 -7.43 -4.08
CA LEU A 19 -32.55 -7.79 -2.77
C LEU A 19 -31.88 -6.87 -1.75
N ALA A 20 -32.34 -5.62 -1.71
CA ALA A 20 -32.20 -4.76 -0.56
C ALA A 20 -32.92 -5.50 0.56
N LEU A 21 -32.15 -6.03 1.51
CA LEU A 21 -32.71 -6.65 2.69
C LEU A 21 -33.70 -5.67 3.32
N PRO A 22 -34.92 -6.11 3.65
CA PRO A 22 -35.92 -5.22 4.19
C PRO A 22 -35.41 -4.57 5.48
N SER A 23 -35.69 -3.28 5.67
CA SER A 23 -35.30 -2.50 6.86
C SER A 23 -35.92 -2.99 8.19
N TRP A 24 -36.72 -4.06 8.14
CA TRP A 24 -37.35 -4.71 9.30
C TRP A 24 -36.72 -6.07 9.64
N LEU A 25 -35.67 -6.51 8.94
CA LEU A 25 -34.84 -7.61 9.43
C LEU A 25 -34.17 -7.11 10.73
N PRO A 26 -34.43 -7.76 11.88
CA PRO A 26 -33.88 -7.29 13.15
C PRO A 26 -32.36 -7.33 13.08
N TRP A 27 -31.72 -6.17 13.25
CA TRP A 27 -30.30 -6.10 13.49
C TRP A 27 -29.97 -7.03 14.67
N PRO A 28 -28.90 -7.84 14.63
CA PRO A 28 -28.53 -8.69 15.75
C PRO A 28 -28.50 -7.84 17.02
N LYS A 29 -29.37 -8.17 17.97
CA LYS A 29 -29.69 -7.28 19.10
C LYS A 29 -28.55 -7.12 20.10
N ASP A 30 -27.51 -7.96 20.02
CA ASP A 30 -26.35 -7.88 20.90
C ASP A 30 -25.04 -7.91 20.11
N LEU A 31 -24.59 -6.72 19.71
CA LEU A 31 -23.24 -6.50 19.19
C LEU A 31 -22.22 -6.56 20.35
N THR A 32 -22.03 -7.76 20.92
CA THR A 32 -21.03 -7.97 21.97
C THR A 32 -19.63 -8.13 21.37
N SER A 33 -18.60 -7.80 22.14
CA SER A 33 -17.20 -8.05 21.73
C SER A 33 -16.97 -9.52 21.35
N LYS A 34 -17.57 -10.45 22.09
CA LYS A 34 -17.47 -11.89 21.82
C LYS A 34 -18.09 -12.27 20.47
N ALA A 35 -19.30 -11.79 20.19
CA ALA A 35 -19.98 -12.05 18.92
C ALA A 35 -19.19 -11.50 17.71
N TYR A 36 -18.56 -10.34 17.85
CA TYR A 36 -17.68 -9.81 16.80
C TYR A 36 -16.43 -10.66 16.59
N GLN A 37 -15.76 -11.07 17.67
CA GLN A 37 -14.59 -11.95 17.56
C GLN A 37 -14.95 -13.29 16.90
N GLU A 38 -16.08 -13.88 17.27
CA GLU A 38 -16.59 -15.12 16.65
C GLU A 38 -16.94 -14.94 15.16
N SER A 39 -17.32 -13.73 14.73
CA SER A 39 -17.59 -13.43 13.33
C SER A 39 -16.33 -13.32 12.45
N ILE A 40 -15.15 -13.16 13.06
CA ILE A 40 -13.88 -13.11 12.34
C ILE A 40 -13.40 -14.54 12.12
N THR A 41 -13.58 -15.05 10.91
CA THR A 41 -13.18 -16.42 10.55
C THR A 41 -11.92 -16.43 9.70
N ILE A 42 -11.12 -17.50 9.83
CA ILE A 42 -9.94 -17.72 8.97
C ILE A 42 -10.35 -17.74 7.50
N ASP A 43 -11.46 -18.40 7.16
CA ASP A 43 -11.96 -18.47 5.77
C ASP A 43 -12.37 -17.10 5.24
N GLY A 44 -12.99 -16.24 6.06
CA GLY A 44 -13.29 -14.86 5.71
C GLY A 44 -12.04 -14.05 5.41
N LEU A 45 -11.03 -14.13 6.29
CA LEU A 45 -9.74 -13.47 6.10
C LEU A 45 -9.03 -13.97 4.82
N LEU A 46 -8.96 -15.28 4.62
CA LEU A 46 -8.32 -15.88 3.44
C LEU A 46 -9.04 -15.55 2.13
N THR A 47 -10.38 -15.43 2.16
CA THR A 47 -11.15 -15.03 0.99
C THR A 47 -10.72 -13.65 0.49
N HIS A 48 -10.55 -12.70 1.40
CA HIS A 48 -10.04 -11.37 1.06
C HIS A 48 -8.56 -11.45 0.64
N SER A 49 -7.69 -12.09 1.41
CA SER A 49 -6.25 -12.19 1.08
C SER A 49 -6.01 -12.77 -0.32
N LYS A 50 -6.76 -13.81 -0.73
CA LYS A 50 -6.69 -14.40 -2.07
C LYS A 50 -7.05 -13.40 -3.17
N LYS A 51 -8.07 -12.56 -2.96
CA LYS A 51 -8.43 -11.50 -3.91
C LYS A 51 -7.33 -10.46 -4.03
N TRP A 52 -6.68 -10.12 -2.93
CA TRP A 52 -5.60 -9.13 -2.93
C TRP A 52 -4.36 -9.68 -3.63
N GLN A 53 -4.07 -10.98 -3.49
CA GLN A 53 -3.02 -11.64 -4.26
C GLN A 53 -3.37 -11.66 -5.76
N GLU A 54 -4.59 -12.02 -6.13
CA GLU A 54 -5.06 -12.00 -7.53
C GLU A 54 -4.86 -10.62 -8.18
N PHE A 55 -5.15 -9.54 -7.44
CA PHE A 55 -4.96 -8.17 -7.94
C PHE A 55 -3.49 -7.82 -8.13
N ALA A 56 -2.61 -8.30 -7.26
CA ALA A 56 -1.16 -8.14 -7.41
C ALA A 56 -0.65 -8.91 -8.64
N ASP A 57 -1.06 -10.16 -8.79
CA ASP A 57 -0.65 -11.02 -9.91
C ASP A 57 -1.06 -10.43 -11.26
N ARG A 58 -2.24 -9.80 -11.32
CA ARG A 58 -2.77 -9.08 -12.49
C ARG A 58 -2.11 -7.72 -12.75
N ALA A 59 -1.18 -7.30 -11.89
CA ALA A 59 -0.51 -6.01 -11.90
C ALA A 59 0.99 -6.13 -11.54
N ASN A 60 1.70 -7.02 -12.24
CA ASN A 60 3.16 -7.20 -12.11
C ASN A 60 3.62 -7.53 -10.68
N GLY A 61 2.80 -8.26 -9.92
CA GLY A 61 3.12 -8.67 -8.56
C GLY A 61 2.98 -7.56 -7.52
N THR A 62 2.33 -6.43 -7.82
CA THR A 62 2.21 -5.31 -6.88
C THR A 62 0.81 -4.70 -6.80
N ARG A 63 0.51 -4.12 -5.64
CA ARG A 63 -0.65 -3.26 -5.39
C ARG A 63 -0.22 -1.86 -4.92
N SER A 64 1.02 -1.46 -5.24
CA SER A 64 1.55 -0.12 -4.93
C SER A 64 0.65 0.97 -5.50
N PHE A 65 0.63 2.14 -4.84
CA PHE A 65 -0.12 3.30 -5.31
C PHE A 65 0.11 3.60 -6.81
N GLY A 66 -0.93 4.06 -7.49
CA GLY A 66 -0.88 4.40 -8.92
C GLY A 66 -0.86 3.20 -9.87
N THR A 67 -0.72 1.96 -9.38
CA THR A 67 -0.72 0.75 -10.22
C THR A 67 -2.13 0.23 -10.48
N LYS A 68 -2.27 -0.65 -11.49
CA LYS A 68 -3.51 -1.39 -11.76
C LYS A 68 -3.97 -2.21 -10.54
N GLY A 69 -3.03 -2.80 -9.79
CA GLY A 69 -3.32 -3.59 -8.58
C GLY A 69 -3.91 -2.73 -7.46
N TYR A 70 -3.41 -1.50 -7.30
CA TYR A 70 -4.00 -0.51 -6.40
C TYR A 70 -5.45 -0.19 -6.79
N GLN A 71 -5.71 0.09 -8.07
CA GLN A 71 -7.06 0.44 -8.53
C GLN A 71 -8.05 -0.70 -8.28
N LEU A 72 -7.69 -1.94 -8.65
CA LEU A 72 -8.51 -3.13 -8.38
C LEU A 72 -8.80 -3.32 -6.89
N SER A 73 -7.81 -3.04 -6.04
CA SER A 73 -7.96 -3.14 -4.58
C SER A 73 -8.91 -2.08 -4.03
N ALA A 74 -8.76 -0.83 -4.46
CA ALA A 74 -9.64 0.27 -4.07
C ALA A 74 -11.08 0.01 -4.53
N ASP A 75 -11.27 -0.49 -5.75
CA ASP A 75 -12.57 -0.88 -6.30
C ASP A 75 -13.20 -2.02 -5.50
N TYR A 76 -12.40 -3.01 -5.10
CA TYR A 76 -12.87 -4.13 -4.30
C TYR A 76 -13.43 -3.69 -2.95
N VAL A 77 -12.67 -2.87 -2.20
CA VAL A 77 -13.10 -2.35 -0.89
C VAL A 77 -14.31 -1.43 -1.03
N TYR A 78 -14.30 -0.53 -2.02
CA TYR A 78 -15.42 0.38 -2.29
C TYR A 78 -16.72 -0.40 -2.53
N ASN A 79 -16.67 -1.40 -3.42
CA ASN A 79 -17.84 -2.18 -3.77
C ASN A 79 -18.29 -3.11 -2.63
N LEU A 80 -17.35 -3.66 -1.86
CA LEU A 80 -17.68 -4.47 -0.68
C LEU A 80 -18.44 -3.64 0.35
N ALA A 81 -17.90 -2.48 0.74
CA ALA A 81 -18.55 -1.59 1.71
C ALA A 81 -19.91 -1.09 1.21
N LYS A 82 -20.03 -0.72 -0.07
CA LYS A 82 -21.31 -0.30 -0.65
C LYS A 82 -22.36 -1.42 -0.61
N ARG A 83 -22.00 -2.66 -0.95
CA ARG A 83 -22.90 -3.82 -0.86
C ARG A 83 -23.30 -4.14 0.58
N SER A 84 -22.45 -3.85 1.55
CA SER A 84 -22.75 -4.00 2.99
C SER A 84 -23.60 -2.85 3.56
N GLY A 85 -24.08 -1.92 2.72
CA GLY A 85 -24.98 -0.83 3.15
C GLY A 85 -24.29 0.42 3.66
N TYR A 86 -22.96 0.51 3.59
CA TYR A 86 -22.24 1.72 3.98
C TYR A 86 -22.40 2.84 2.93
N LYS A 87 -22.42 4.09 3.41
CA LYS A 87 -22.22 5.27 2.57
C LYS A 87 -20.72 5.43 2.35
N VAL A 88 -20.25 5.26 1.12
CA VAL A 88 -18.82 5.22 0.79
C VAL A 88 -18.45 6.39 -0.12
N THR A 89 -17.40 7.12 0.25
CA THR A 89 -16.80 8.19 -0.56
C THR A 89 -15.38 7.80 -0.94
N ARG A 90 -14.95 8.11 -2.16
CA ARG A 90 -13.53 8.02 -2.54
C ARG A 90 -12.84 9.35 -2.29
N GLN A 91 -11.76 9.31 -1.54
CA GLN A 91 -10.88 10.44 -1.35
C GLN A 91 -9.60 10.23 -2.17
N GLY A 92 -9.39 11.09 -3.16
CA GLY A 92 -8.11 11.15 -3.85
C GLY A 92 -7.05 11.76 -2.95
N VAL A 93 -5.90 11.11 -2.82
CA VAL A 93 -4.73 11.63 -2.11
C VAL A 93 -3.57 11.77 -3.10
N LYS A 94 -2.84 12.87 -3.02
CA LYS A 94 -1.58 13.03 -3.76
C LYS A 94 -0.47 12.45 -2.92
N TYR A 95 0.39 11.63 -3.52
CA TYR A 95 1.58 11.09 -2.88
C TYR A 95 2.79 11.32 -3.78
N PRO A 96 3.98 11.59 -3.21
CA PRO A 96 5.21 11.63 -3.99
C PRO A 96 5.53 10.22 -4.50
N GLN A 97 5.79 10.09 -5.80
CA GLN A 97 6.26 8.83 -6.39
C GLN A 97 7.72 8.99 -6.81
N SER A 98 8.57 8.08 -6.31
CA SER A 98 9.95 7.95 -6.75
C SER A 98 10.07 6.71 -7.65
N THR A 99 10.82 6.81 -8.74
CA THR A 99 11.13 5.68 -9.63
C THR A 99 12.59 5.77 -10.05
N ILE A 100 13.33 4.70 -9.80
CA ILE A 100 14.76 4.62 -10.12
C ILE A 100 14.88 4.09 -11.54
N TYR A 101 15.34 4.94 -12.46
CA TYR A 101 15.57 4.56 -13.86
C TYR A 101 16.97 3.98 -14.07
N SER A 102 17.96 4.52 -13.38
CA SER A 102 19.36 4.11 -13.44
C SER A 102 20.02 4.35 -12.10
N GLN A 103 20.96 3.48 -11.74
CA GLN A 103 21.81 3.62 -10.55
C GLN A 103 23.12 2.89 -10.81
N GLY A 104 24.19 3.36 -10.18
CA GLY A 104 25.51 2.77 -10.23
C GLY A 104 26.48 3.57 -9.38
N LEU A 105 27.56 2.93 -8.97
CA LEU A 105 28.65 3.53 -8.21
C LEU A 105 29.97 2.95 -8.71
N THR A 106 31.00 3.79 -8.83
CA THR A 106 32.36 3.33 -9.10
C THR A 106 33.28 3.83 -8.00
N VAL A 107 34.04 2.93 -7.38
CA VAL A 107 35.02 3.25 -6.34
C VAL A 107 36.34 2.62 -6.74
N GLU A 108 37.38 3.44 -6.92
CA GLU A 108 38.74 2.99 -7.30
C GLU A 108 38.76 2.04 -8.51
N GLY A 109 37.90 2.31 -9.51
CA GLY A 109 37.79 1.49 -10.73
C GLY A 109 36.94 0.22 -10.58
N LYS A 110 36.47 -0.10 -9.38
CA LYS A 110 35.47 -1.15 -9.17
C LYS A 110 34.07 -0.59 -9.38
N GLU A 111 33.32 -1.21 -10.29
CA GLU A 111 31.93 -0.86 -10.57
C GLU A 111 30.97 -1.68 -9.69
N PHE A 112 29.93 -1.02 -9.20
CA PHE A 112 28.82 -1.62 -8.47
C PHE A 112 27.51 -1.25 -9.16
N GLY A 113 26.79 -2.28 -9.59
CA GLY A 113 25.60 -2.13 -10.44
C GLY A 113 24.28 -2.31 -9.71
N LYS A 114 23.24 -2.61 -10.50
CA LYS A 114 21.89 -2.89 -10.00
C LYS A 114 21.92 -4.10 -9.06
N GLY A 115 21.45 -3.90 -7.82
CA GLY A 115 21.38 -4.94 -6.80
C GLY A 115 22.56 -4.92 -5.82
N GLU A 116 23.66 -4.26 -6.18
CA GLU A 116 24.78 -3.97 -5.28
C GLU A 116 24.68 -2.56 -4.71
N VAL A 117 24.24 -1.62 -5.55
CA VAL A 117 23.89 -0.25 -5.15
C VAL A 117 22.38 -0.10 -5.25
N ILE A 118 21.81 0.45 -4.18
CA ILE A 118 20.39 0.76 -4.10
C ILE A 118 20.29 2.24 -3.78
N ALA A 119 19.81 3.03 -4.73
CA ALA A 119 19.46 4.41 -4.48
C ALA A 119 18.27 4.45 -3.51
N PHE A 120 18.38 5.27 -2.46
CA PHE A 120 17.28 5.48 -1.54
C PHE A 120 16.10 6.16 -2.25
N SER A 121 14.89 5.76 -1.87
CA SER A 121 13.68 6.37 -2.41
C SER A 121 13.64 7.86 -2.06
N TYR A 122 13.17 8.69 -3.01
CA TYR A 122 13.09 10.16 -2.90
C TYR A 122 14.42 10.91 -2.95
N SER A 123 15.56 10.22 -3.07
CA SER A 123 16.83 10.89 -3.36
C SER A 123 16.78 11.58 -4.72
N PRO A 124 17.34 12.80 -4.84
CA PRO A 124 17.43 13.47 -6.13
C PRO A 124 18.31 12.67 -7.09
N ALA A 125 17.99 12.75 -8.38
CA ALA A 125 18.85 12.20 -9.42
C ALA A 125 20.13 13.05 -9.54
N THR A 126 21.25 12.38 -9.84
CA THR A 126 22.45 13.06 -10.34
C THR A 126 22.19 13.60 -11.76
N PRO A 127 23.04 14.53 -12.26
CA PRO A 127 23.13 14.79 -13.69
C PRO A 127 23.35 13.51 -14.50
N LYS A 128 23.09 13.56 -15.81
CA LYS A 128 23.14 12.37 -16.69
C LYS A 128 24.55 11.75 -16.73
N GLU A 129 25.55 12.60 -16.65
CA GLU A 129 26.98 12.28 -16.58
C GLU A 129 27.41 11.72 -15.22
N GLY A 130 26.55 11.75 -14.21
CA GLY A 130 26.87 11.36 -12.84
C GLY A 130 27.55 12.48 -12.04
N ILE A 131 28.03 12.13 -10.85
CA ILE A 131 28.85 13.00 -10.00
C ILE A 131 30.11 12.23 -9.64
N THR A 132 31.27 12.87 -9.78
CA THR A 132 32.56 12.34 -9.31
C THR A 132 33.12 13.29 -8.27
N ALA A 133 33.33 12.79 -7.06
CA ALA A 133 33.93 13.54 -5.97
C ALA A 133 34.65 12.60 -5.00
N ASN A 134 35.51 13.17 -4.16
CA ASN A 134 36.23 12.42 -3.14
C ASN A 134 35.25 11.85 -2.11
N LEU A 135 35.57 10.67 -1.58
CA LEU A 135 34.82 10.05 -0.49
C LEU A 135 35.35 10.55 0.86
N VAL A 136 34.46 10.81 1.81
CA VAL A 136 34.81 11.11 3.20
C VAL A 136 34.05 10.15 4.10
N LEU A 137 34.79 9.33 4.86
CA LEU A 137 34.19 8.47 5.87
C LEU A 137 33.62 9.32 7.01
N ILE A 138 32.34 9.11 7.30
CA ILE A 138 31.72 9.55 8.54
C ILE A 138 31.83 8.38 9.52
N PRO A 139 32.70 8.47 10.53
CA PRO A 139 32.94 7.37 11.44
C PRO A 139 31.72 7.14 12.32
N ASP A 140 31.43 5.87 12.59
CA ASP A 140 30.51 5.54 13.68
C ASP A 140 31.26 5.64 15.00
N ASN A 141 30.65 6.30 15.98
CA ASN A 141 31.21 6.43 17.32
C ASN A 141 30.42 5.51 18.24
N PRO A 142 31.06 4.59 19.00
CA PRO A 142 30.35 3.70 19.92
C PRO A 142 29.54 4.44 21.00
N ASP A 143 29.88 5.69 21.31
CA ASP A 143 29.13 6.54 22.25
C ASP A 143 27.99 7.32 21.56
N ASN A 144 27.91 7.31 20.22
CA ASN A 144 26.84 7.95 19.46
C ASN A 144 25.61 7.03 19.40
N VAL A 145 24.61 7.36 20.22
CA VAL A 145 23.34 6.63 20.31
C VAL A 145 22.37 6.92 19.15
N THR A 146 22.61 7.95 18.33
CA THR A 146 21.79 8.30 17.16
C THR A 146 22.32 7.67 15.87
N GLY A 147 23.58 7.24 15.87
CA GLY A 147 24.30 6.61 14.74
C GLY A 147 25.03 7.62 13.85
N ALA A 148 26.05 7.16 13.13
CA ALA A 148 26.87 7.98 12.25
C ALA A 148 26.07 8.87 11.26
N GLY A 149 26.37 10.18 11.24
CA GLY A 149 25.82 11.12 10.27
C GLY A 149 24.38 11.57 10.57
N CYS A 150 23.83 11.19 11.71
CA CYS A 150 22.51 11.62 12.16
C CYS A 150 22.56 12.99 12.85
N ASP A 151 23.66 13.30 13.56
CA ASP A 151 23.84 14.55 14.28
C ASP A 151 24.83 15.48 13.57
N ILE A 152 24.65 16.80 13.75
CA ILE A 152 25.54 17.80 13.14
C ILE A 152 27.00 17.63 13.60
N SER A 153 27.20 17.21 14.86
CA SER A 153 28.52 16.99 15.44
C SER A 153 29.26 15.80 14.84
N ASP A 154 28.58 14.88 14.14
CA ASP A 154 29.22 13.77 13.42
C ASP A 154 30.09 14.25 12.25
N TYR A 155 29.89 15.52 11.85
CA TYR A 155 30.64 16.17 10.78
C TYR A 155 31.75 17.10 11.31
N ASP A 156 31.91 17.23 12.64
CA ASP A 156 32.89 18.13 13.23
C ASP A 156 34.33 17.72 12.87
N GLY A 157 35.10 18.68 12.34
CA GLY A 157 36.47 18.44 11.90
C GLY A 157 36.59 17.65 10.59
N LEU A 158 35.48 17.25 9.95
CA LEU A 158 35.48 16.56 8.66
C LEU A 158 35.30 17.55 7.50
N ASP A 159 36.21 17.51 6.53
CA ASP A 159 36.10 18.29 5.30
C ASP A 159 35.16 17.59 4.29
N VAL A 160 33.85 17.72 4.50
CA VAL A 160 32.80 17.06 3.69
C VAL A 160 32.26 17.93 2.54
N LYS A 161 32.61 19.22 2.49
CA LYS A 161 32.03 20.15 1.53
C LYS A 161 32.44 19.79 0.10
N GLY A 162 31.46 19.57 -0.78
CA GLY A 162 31.69 19.21 -2.18
C GLY A 162 32.19 17.77 -2.37
N LYS A 163 32.08 16.92 -1.35
CA LYS A 163 32.51 15.52 -1.34
C LYS A 163 31.33 14.59 -1.09
N VAL A 164 31.52 13.28 -1.30
CA VAL A 164 30.51 12.26 -1.00
C VAL A 164 30.78 11.73 0.41
N SER A 165 29.83 11.93 1.32
CA SER A 165 29.87 11.33 2.65
C SER A 165 29.57 9.84 2.58
N PHE A 166 30.47 9.02 3.12
CA PHE A 166 30.30 7.58 3.28
C PHE A 166 29.97 7.30 4.73
N VAL A 167 28.72 6.94 4.98
CA VAL A 167 28.19 6.62 6.31
C VAL A 167 28.11 5.11 6.43
N ILE A 168 28.77 4.55 7.44
CA ILE A 168 28.70 3.11 7.72
C ILE A 168 27.47 2.86 8.59
N PHE A 169 26.64 1.90 8.16
CA PHE A 169 25.60 1.32 9.01
C PHE A 169 26.08 -0.05 9.47
N GLU A 170 26.33 -0.23 10.75
CA GLU A 170 26.47 -1.56 11.32
C GLU A 170 25.06 -2.15 11.48
N SER A 171 24.76 -3.24 10.75
CA SER A 171 23.51 -3.97 10.96
C SER A 171 23.66 -4.79 12.24
N SER A 172 22.95 -4.39 13.30
CA SER A 172 22.72 -5.22 14.48
C SER A 172 22.08 -6.56 14.14
#